data_AF-A0A838VEA1-F1
#
_entry.id   AF-A0A838VEA1-F1
#
_cell.length_a   1.000
_cell.length_b   1.000
_cell.length_c   1.000
_cell.angle_alpha   90.00
_cell.angle_beta   90.00
_cell.angle_gamma   90.00
#
_symmetry.space_group_name_H-M   'P 1'
#
loop_
_entity.id
_entity.type
_entity.pdbx_description
1 polymer ?
#
loop_
_entity_poly.entity_id
_entity_poly.type
_entity_poly.pdbx_seq_one_letter_code
_entity_poly.pdbx_strand_id
1 'polypeptide(L)' 'MILGAVLAGGASRRFGSDKALAMRDGRPLIAHVVDALATQVDAVVVCGRDWGGLPSIADRPAPG' A
#
# COMPACT_ATOMS: atom_id res chain seq x y z
N MET A 1 2.83 -7.76 19.93
CA MET A 1 2.31 -6.69 19.06
C MET A 1 2.99 -6.83 17.70
N ILE A 2 2.23 -6.93 16.61
CA ILE A 2 2.72 -7.08 15.24
C ILE A 2 2.27 -5.87 14.42
N LEU A 3 3.21 -5.26 13.70
CA LEU A 3 2.95 -4.16 12.76
C LEU A 3 2.94 -4.71 11.33
N GLY A 4 1.82 -4.52 10.62
CA GLY A 4 1.72 -4.84 9.21
C GLY A 4 2.15 -3.67 8.32
N ALA A 5 2.88 -3.95 7.24
CA ALA A 5 3.29 -2.94 6.27
C ALA A 5 2.80 -3.29 4.87
N VAL A 6 2.08 -2.36 4.24
CA VAL A 6 1.68 -2.45 2.84
C VAL A 6 2.70 -1.72 1.98
N LEU A 7 3.42 -2.45 1.13
CA LEU A 7 4.38 -1.88 0.19
C LEU A 7 3.64 -1.33 -1.04
N ALA A 8 3.38 -0.03 -1.04
CA ALA A 8 2.65 0.69 -2.08
C ALA A 8 3.51 1.74 -2.81
N GLY A 9 4.83 1.61 -2.71
CA GLY A 9 5.82 2.42 -3.43
C GLY A 9 6.22 1.85 -4.79
N GLY A 10 7.22 2.47 -5.41
CA GLY A 10 7.76 2.09 -6.71
C GLY A 10 6.97 2.61 -7.94
N ALA A 11 7.68 2.76 -9.06
CA ALA A 11 7.19 3.44 -10.27
C ALA A 11 6.19 2.63 -11.13
N SER A 12 5.76 1.44 -10.71
CA SER A 12 4.80 0.58 -11.42
C SER A 12 5.07 0.35 -12.93
N ARG A 13 6.33 0.43 -13.38
CA ARG A 13 6.74 0.38 -14.80
C ARG A 13 6.27 -0.84 -15.59
N ARG A 14 6.15 -1.99 -14.93
CA ARG A 14 5.67 -3.25 -15.54
C ARG A 14 4.15 -3.38 -15.54
N PHE A 15 3.48 -2.64 -14.65
CA PHE A 15 2.03 -2.71 -14.49
C PHE A 15 1.31 -1.72 -15.43
N GLY A 16 2.04 -0.73 -15.97
CA GLY A 16 1.53 0.23 -16.96
C GLY A 16 0.65 1.34 -16.38
N SER A 17 0.28 1.25 -15.10
CA SER A 17 -0.45 2.25 -14.31
C SER A 17 -0.04 2.15 -12.85
N ASP A 18 -0.46 3.10 -12.00
CA ASP A 18 -0.27 2.99 -10.55
C ASP A 18 -0.96 1.74 -10.01
N LYS A 19 -0.18 0.70 -9.70
CA LYS A 19 -0.69 -0.62 -9.29
C LYS A 19 -1.54 -0.52 -8.02
N ALA A 20 -1.15 0.30 -7.06
CA ALA A 20 -1.88 0.40 -5.79
C ALA A 20 -3.29 0.97 -6.01
N LEU A 21 -3.45 1.89 -6.97
CA LEU A 21 -4.75 2.47 -7.34
C LEU A 21 -5.51 1.71 -8.42
N ALA A 22 -4.91 0.67 -9.01
CA ALA A 22 -5.59 -0.15 -10.00
C ALA A 22 -6.87 -0.76 -9.42
N MET A 23 -7.95 -0.71 -10.18
CA MET A 23 -9.27 -1.15 -9.72
C MET A 23 -9.44 -2.66 -9.95
N ARG A 24 -9.92 -3.35 -8.92
CA ARG A 24 -10.35 -4.74 -8.98
C ARG A 24 -11.65 -4.87 -8.19
N ASP A 25 -12.67 -5.44 -8.79
CA ASP A 25 -13.98 -5.64 -8.16
C ASP A 25 -14.56 -4.34 -7.57
N GLY A 26 -14.40 -3.22 -8.29
CA GLY A 26 -14.89 -1.91 -7.87
C GLY A 26 -14.11 -1.23 -6.74
N ARG A 27 -12.99 -1.81 -6.28
CA ARG A 27 -12.13 -1.21 -5.23
C ARG A 27 -10.65 -1.15 -5.65
N PRO A 28 -9.88 -0.14 -5.20
CA PRO A 28 -8.44 -0.08 -5.44
C PRO A 28 -7.70 -1.28 -4.83
N LEU A 29 -6.67 -1.80 -5.51
CA LEU A 29 -5.87 -2.94 -5.03
C LEU A 29 -5.32 -2.73 -3.61
N ILE A 30 -4.86 -1.52 -3.29
CA ILE A 30 -4.38 -1.19 -1.94
C ILE A 30 -5.45 -1.33 -0.86
N ALA A 31 -6.72 -1.04 -1.16
CA ALA A 31 -7.83 -1.21 -0.23
C ALA A 31 -7.99 -2.68 0.16
N HIS A 32 -7.96 -3.58 -0.84
CA HIS A 32 -8.07 -5.02 -0.59
C HIS A 32 -6.93 -5.54 0.29
N VAL A 33 -5.70 -5.07 0.09
CA VAL A 33 -4.54 -5.51 0.88
C VAL A 33 -4.61 -4.97 2.30
N VAL A 34 -4.99 -3.70 2.47
CA VAL A 34 -5.17 -3.08 3.80
C VAL A 34 -6.24 -3.83 4.58
N ASP A 35 -7.42 -4.05 3.99
CA ASP A 35 -8.53 -4.75 4.65
C ASP A 35 -8.13 -6.18 5.08
N ALA A 36 -7.41 -6.91 4.20
CA ALA A 36 -6.97 -8.26 4.49
C ALA A 36 -5.86 -8.32 5.54
N LEU A 37 -4.96 -7.34 5.59
CA LEU A 37 -3.86 -7.29 6.54
C LEU A 37 -4.33 -6.84 7.93
N ALA A 38 -5.24 -5.87 8.00
CA ALA A 38 -5.73 -5.29 9.24
C ALA A 38 -6.39 -6.32 10.18
N THR A 39 -6.88 -7.44 9.67
CA THR A 39 -7.46 -8.52 10.49
C THR A 39 -6.40 -9.41 11.18
N GLN A 40 -5.12 -9.25 10.84
CA GLN A 40 -4.03 -10.14 11.26
C GLN A 40 -2.97 -9.43 12.11
N VAL A 41 -3.03 -8.11 12.25
CA VAL A 41 -2.00 -7.29 12.91
C VAL A 41 -2.63 -6.22 13.80
N ASP A 42 -1.87 -5.71 14.76
CA ASP A 42 -2.36 -4.70 15.70
C ASP A 42 -2.42 -3.29 15.09
N ALA A 43 -1.60 -3.03 14.06
CA ALA A 43 -1.57 -1.77 13.33
C ALA A 43 -1.06 -1.96 11.90
N VAL A 44 -1.48 -1.09 10.99
CA VAL A 44 -1.07 -1.10 9.57
C VAL A 44 -0.41 0.23 9.21
N VAL A 45 0.69 0.17 8.47
CA VAL A 45 1.36 1.31 7.83
C VAL A 45 1.44 1.13 6.32
N VAL A 46 1.53 2.23 5.59
CA VAL A 46 1.67 2.23 4.13
C VAL A 46 3.03 2.79 3.74
N CYS A 47 3.84 1.99 3.06
CA CYS A 47 5.15 2.41 2.59
C CYS A 47 5.03 2.98 1.17
N GLY A 48 5.60 4.17 0.96
CA GLY A 48 5.74 4.82 -0.34
C GLY A 48 4.61 5.74 -0.78
N ARG A 49 3.52 5.87 0.00
CA ARG A 49 2.44 6.83 -0.23
C ARG A 49 1.55 7.03 1.00
N ASP A 50 0.73 8.08 0.95
CA ASP A 50 -0.39 8.25 1.86
C ASP A 50 -1.62 7.48 1.35
N TRP A 51 -2.36 6.88 2.28
CA TRP A 51 -3.58 6.13 1.96
C TRP A 51 -4.54 6.09 3.14
N GLY A 52 -5.78 6.55 2.95
CA GLY A 52 -6.88 6.33 3.90
C GLY A 52 -6.63 6.84 5.33
N GLY A 53 -5.76 7.82 5.52
CA GLY A 53 -5.36 8.33 6.84
C GLY A 53 -4.46 7.39 7.64
N LEU A 54 -4.00 6.27 7.06
CA LEU A 54 -3.03 5.38 7.70
C LEU A 54 -1.65 6.05 7.79
N PRO A 55 -0.85 5.74 8.83
CA PRO A 55 0.52 6.23 8.92
C PRO A 55 1.34 5.80 7.70
N SER A 56 2.04 6.75 7.10
CA SER A 56 2.88 6.51 5.93
C SER A 56 4.36 6.48 6.29
N ILE A 57 5.10 5.61 5.60
CA ILE A 57 6.55 5.51 5.68
C ILE A 57 7.12 5.86 4.30
N ALA A 58 8.09 6.78 4.27
CA ALA A 58 8.75 7.15 3.02
C ALA A 58 9.52 5.96 2.41
N ASP A 59 9.33 5.71 1.12
CA ASP A 59 10.09 4.72 0.36
C ASP A 59 11.46 5.29 0.00
N ARG A 60 12.53 4.76 0.62
CA ARG A 60 13.92 5.22 0.45
C ARG A 60 14.85 4.05 0.07
N PRO A 61 15.82 4.26 -0.85
CA PRO A 61 16.06 5.49 -1.60
C PRO A 61 14.91 5.80 -2.59
N ALA A 62 14.82 7.06 -3.02
CA ALA A 62 13.86 7.41 -4.06
C ALA A 62 14.12 6.53 -5.30
N PRO A 63 13.06 6.09 -6.01
CA PRO A 63 13.23 5.34 -7.26
C PRO A 63 14.11 6.15 -8.22
N GLY A 64 15.12 5.49 -8.81
CA GLY A 64 15.89 6.02 -9.92
C GLY A 64 15.13 5.97 -11.25
#